data_AF-A0A7I8CMR2-F1
#
_entry.id   AF-A0A7I8CMR2-F1
#
_cell.length_a   1.000
_cell.length_b   1.000
_cell.length_c   1.000
_cell.angle_alpha   90.00
_cell.angle_beta   90.00
_cell.angle_gamma   90.00
#
_symmetry.space_group_name_H-M   'P 1'
#
loop_
_entity.id
_entity.type
_entity.pdbx_description
1 polymer ?
#
loop_
_entity_poly.entity_id
_entity_poly.type
_entity_poly.pdbx_seq_one_letter_code
_entity_poly.pdbx_strand_id
1 'polypeptide(L)'
;MQAALSRTLDARTRERIALAVSEVNGCQYCISAHTYLGHYFLKLIPEEMTLNRAGRSLDPEAEAAVKFARSVSISRGRVETAELSNVRASGYSDAQIVEIIALCAEVFLTNLLANVFEIKPDFLKM
;
A
#
# COMPACT_ATOMS: atom_id res chain seq x y z
N MET A 1 -17.87 4.62 10.34
CA MET A 1 -16.55 4.18 9.84
C MET A 1 -16.61 2.81 9.14
N GLN A 2 -17.43 1.85 9.59
CA GLN A 2 -17.55 0.52 8.96
C GLN A 2 -18.02 0.50 7.50
N ALA A 3 -18.90 1.43 7.08
CA ALA A 3 -19.44 1.47 5.72
C ALA A 3 -18.52 2.14 4.68
N ALA A 4 -17.57 2.98 5.11
CA ALA A 4 -16.57 3.63 4.24
C ALA A 4 -15.33 2.75 3.99
N LEU A 5 -15.26 1.62 4.70
CA LEU A 5 -14.28 0.54 4.49
C LEU A 5 -14.94 -0.66 3.79
N SER A 6 -15.99 -0.43 3.00
CA SER A 6 -16.32 -1.40 1.96
C SER A 6 -15.04 -1.62 1.16
N ARG A 7 -14.63 -2.88 0.94
CA ARG A 7 -13.45 -3.19 0.13
C ARG A 7 -13.75 -2.83 -1.33
N THR A 8 -13.67 -1.55 -1.66
CA THR A 8 -13.86 -0.98 -3.00
C THR A 8 -12.61 -1.14 -3.85
N LEU A 9 -11.46 -1.37 -3.22
CA LEU A 9 -10.23 -1.81 -3.87
C LEU A 9 -10.14 -3.34 -3.90
N ASP A 10 -9.68 -3.87 -5.03
CA ASP A 10 -9.36 -5.29 -5.13
C ASP A 10 -8.16 -5.65 -4.23
N ALA A 11 -8.03 -6.94 -3.91
CA ALA A 11 -7.00 -7.41 -2.99
C ALA A 11 -5.57 -7.14 -3.50
N ARG A 12 -5.31 -7.19 -4.81
CA ARG A 12 -3.97 -6.94 -5.35
C ARG A 12 -3.58 -5.49 -5.16
N THR A 13 -4.46 -4.55 -5.50
CA THR A 13 -4.21 -3.12 -5.30
C THR A 13 -3.93 -2.80 -3.83
N ARG A 14 -4.66 -3.42 -2.90
CA ARG A 14 -4.40 -3.27 -1.46
C ARG A 14 -3.00 -3.74 -1.05
N GLU A 15 -2.54 -4.91 -1.51
CA GLU A 15 -1.19 -5.40 -1.20
C GLU A 15 -0.09 -4.55 -1.85
N ARG A 16 -0.30 -4.06 -3.08
CA ARG A 16 0.63 -3.13 -3.74
C ARG A 16 0.81 -1.85 -2.94
N ILE A 17 -0.29 -1.27 -2.44
CA ILE A 17 -0.27 -0.10 -1.54
C ILE A 17 0.49 -0.44 -0.26
N ALA A 18 0.19 -1.58 0.36
CA ALA A 18 0.82 -1.98 1.61
C ALA A 18 2.35 -2.13 1.50
N LEU A 19 2.85 -2.67 0.37
CA LEU A 19 4.27 -2.70 0.04
C LEU A 19 4.88 -1.31 -0.07
N ALA A 20 4.22 -0.38 -0.78
CA ALA A 20 4.70 0.99 -0.94
C ALA A 20 4.79 1.75 0.41
N VAL A 21 3.75 1.64 1.23
CA VAL A 21 3.67 2.29 2.55
C VAL A 21 4.71 1.69 3.50
N SER A 22 4.83 0.35 3.51
CA SER A 22 5.80 -0.35 4.36
C SER A 22 7.25 -0.03 3.98
N GLU A 23 7.54 0.18 2.70
CA GLU A 23 8.84 0.65 2.23
C GLU A 23 9.14 2.05 2.77
N VAL A 24 8.19 2.99 2.65
CA VAL A 24 8.36 4.37 3.15
C VAL A 24 8.61 4.38 4.67
N ASN A 25 7.92 3.54 5.42
CA ASN A 25 8.06 3.46 6.87
C ASN A 25 9.22 2.57 7.33
N GLY A 26 9.93 1.89 6.41
CA GLY A 26 11.07 1.03 6.73
C GLY A 26 10.73 -0.23 7.54
N CYS A 27 9.50 -0.76 7.46
CA CYS A 27 9.10 -1.96 8.21
C CYS A 27 9.47 -3.26 7.47
N GLN A 28 10.60 -3.88 7.82
CA GLN A 28 11.07 -5.13 7.19
C GLN A 28 10.14 -6.33 7.41
N TYR A 29 9.54 -6.45 8.60
CA TYR A 29 8.53 -7.47 8.88
C TYR A 29 7.33 -7.34 7.94
N CYS A 30 6.82 -6.12 7.80
CA CYS A 30 5.63 -5.83 7.00
C CYS A 30 5.91 -6.00 5.50
N ILE A 31 7.08 -5.55 5.01
CA ILE A 31 7.52 -5.82 3.64
C ILE A 31 7.54 -7.33 3.38
N SER A 32 8.10 -8.11 4.31
CA SER A 32 8.17 -9.57 4.19
C SER A 32 6.77 -10.21 4.18
N ALA A 33 5.89 -9.78 5.10
CA ALA A 33 4.52 -10.28 5.21
C ALA A 33 3.70 -9.99 3.94
N HIS A 34 3.72 -8.74 3.46
CA HIS A 34 2.98 -8.35 2.26
C HIS A 34 3.60 -8.94 0.97
N THR A 35 4.90 -9.19 0.94
CA THR A 35 5.54 -9.94 -0.16
C THR A 35 5.05 -11.38 -0.19
N TYR A 36 4.98 -12.05 0.97
CA TYR A 36 4.46 -13.41 1.08
C TYR A 36 2.98 -13.46 0.67
N LEU A 37 2.14 -12.57 1.19
CA LEU A 37 0.71 -12.50 0.84
C LEU A 37 0.51 -12.22 -0.66
N GLY A 38 1.19 -11.20 -1.18
CA GLY A 38 1.15 -10.82 -2.58
C GLY A 38 1.56 -11.96 -3.52
N HIS A 39 2.65 -12.67 -3.21
CA HIS A 39 3.14 -13.76 -4.03
C HIS A 39 2.24 -15.00 -3.97
N TYR A 40 2.01 -15.53 -2.76
CA TYR A 40 1.40 -16.85 -2.62
C TYR A 40 -0.11 -16.84 -2.81
N PHE A 41 -0.80 -15.80 -2.33
CA PHE A 41 -2.27 -15.73 -2.38
C PHE A 41 -2.79 -14.92 -3.56
N LEU A 42 -2.06 -13.89 -3.98
CA LEU A 42 -2.53 -12.98 -5.03
C LEU A 42 -1.81 -13.12 -6.37
N LYS A 43 -0.76 -13.95 -6.42
CA LYS A 43 0.04 -14.25 -7.61
C LYS A 43 0.72 -13.02 -8.20
N LEU A 44 1.11 -12.05 -7.37
CA LEU A 44 1.99 -10.96 -7.78
C LEU A 44 3.39 -11.52 -8.07
N ILE A 45 3.94 -11.12 -9.21
CA ILE A 45 5.29 -11.51 -9.60
C ILE A 45 6.34 -10.67 -8.84
N PRO A 46 7.55 -11.18 -8.61
CA PRO A 46 8.59 -10.44 -7.87
C PRO A 46 8.92 -9.05 -8.42
N GLU A 47 8.90 -8.90 -9.75
CA GLU A 47 9.16 -7.62 -10.43
C GLU A 47 8.10 -6.56 -10.10
N GLU A 48 6.82 -6.96 -10.12
CA GLU A 48 5.70 -6.10 -9.70
C GLU A 48 5.86 -5.63 -8.26
N MET A 49 6.15 -6.56 -7.33
CA MET A 49 6.31 -6.22 -5.92
C MET A 49 7.52 -5.30 -5.67
N THR A 50 8.59 -5.45 -6.45
CA THR A 50 9.75 -4.55 -6.41
C THR A 50 9.37 -3.14 -6.85
N LEU A 51 8.58 -3.01 -7.92
CA LEU A 51 8.03 -1.72 -8.37
C LEU A 51 7.07 -1.13 -7.34
N ASN A 52 6.22 -1.93 -6.70
CA ASN A 52 5.27 -1.45 -5.69
C ASN A 52 6.00 -0.79 -4.51
N ARG A 53 7.10 -1.38 -4.04
CA ARG A 53 7.95 -0.77 -3.00
C ARG A 53 8.49 0.62 -3.43
N ALA A 54 8.80 0.80 -4.71
CA ALA A 54 9.20 2.07 -5.29
C ALA A 54 8.04 3.05 -5.57
N GLY A 55 6.78 2.68 -5.27
CA GLY A 55 5.61 3.49 -5.57
C GLY A 55 5.11 3.39 -7.01
N ARG A 56 5.42 2.29 -7.70
CA ARG A 56 5.12 2.02 -9.12
C ARG A 56 4.35 0.70 -9.27
N SER A 57 3.76 0.47 -10.44
CA SER A 57 3.03 -0.75 -10.78
C SER A 57 3.12 -1.04 -12.28
N LEU A 58 3.22 -2.31 -12.66
CA LEU A 58 3.04 -2.77 -14.05
C LEU A 58 1.56 -2.75 -14.45
N ASP A 59 0.66 -2.80 -13.47
CA ASP A 59 -0.77 -2.67 -13.65
C ASP A 59 -1.15 -1.17 -13.72
N PRO A 60 -1.62 -0.66 -14.88
CA PRO A 60 -1.92 0.75 -15.07
C PRO A 60 -3.04 1.27 -14.16
N GLU A 61 -3.99 0.41 -13.77
CA GLU A 61 -5.06 0.80 -12.85
C GLU A 61 -4.49 1.04 -11.46
N ALA A 62 -3.65 0.13 -10.98
CA ALA A 62 -3.04 0.23 -9.65
C ALA A 62 -1.91 1.29 -9.55
N GLU A 63 -1.25 1.65 -10.66
CA GLU A 63 -0.14 2.63 -10.70
C GLU A 63 -0.51 3.95 -9.99
N ALA A 64 -1.68 4.51 -10.28
CA ALA A 64 -2.09 5.77 -9.67
C ALA A 64 -2.34 5.65 -8.16
N ALA A 65 -2.93 4.54 -7.71
CA ALA A 65 -3.19 4.31 -6.28
C ALA A 65 -1.90 4.08 -5.49
N VAL A 66 -0.97 3.29 -6.03
CA VAL A 66 0.31 2.99 -5.39
C VAL A 66 1.17 4.25 -5.28
N LYS A 67 1.22 5.06 -6.36
CA LYS A 67 1.91 6.35 -6.36
C LYS A 67 1.30 7.32 -5.35
N PHE A 68 -0.02 7.45 -5.34
CA PHE A 68 -0.72 8.33 -4.40
C PHE A 68 -0.51 7.90 -2.93
N ALA A 69 -0.60 6.59 -2.64
CA ALA A 69 -0.34 6.06 -1.30
C ALA A 69 1.09 6.33 -0.82
N ARG A 70 2.08 6.22 -1.71
CA ARG A 70 3.47 6.59 -1.42
C ARG A 70 3.58 8.08 -1.07
N SER A 71 2.96 8.95 -1.86
CA SER A 71 2.94 10.40 -1.60
C SER A 71 2.28 10.74 -0.26
N VAL A 72 1.13 10.14 0.05
CA VAL A 72 0.45 10.28 1.34
C VAL A 72 1.38 9.88 2.49
N SER A 73 2.11 8.77 2.32
CA SER A 73 3.01 8.23 3.34
C SER A 73 4.23 9.13 3.59
N ILE A 74 4.87 9.61 2.52
CA ILE A 74 6.05 10.51 2.59
C ILE A 74 5.66 11.87 3.19
N SER A 75 4.59 12.47 2.68
CA SER A 75 4.13 13.80 3.10
C SER A 75 3.38 13.81 4.44
N ARG A 76 3.09 12.63 5.01
CA ARG A 76 2.21 12.45 6.16
C ARG A 76 0.85 13.13 5.94
N GLY A 77 0.27 12.89 4.76
CA GLY A 77 -1.04 13.42 4.34
C GLY A 77 -1.04 14.83 3.78
N ARG A 78 0.10 15.52 3.73
CA ARG A 78 0.24 16.86 3.12
C ARG A 78 0.49 16.76 1.61
N VAL A 79 -0.38 16.05 0.92
CA VAL A 79 -0.30 15.88 -0.54
C VAL A 79 -0.66 17.17 -1.26
N GLU A 80 -0.06 17.39 -2.43
CA GLU A 80 -0.40 18.52 -3.28
C GLU A 80 -1.76 18.29 -3.96
N THR A 81 -2.47 19.38 -4.28
CA THR A 81 -3.74 19.33 -5.03
C THR A 81 -3.61 18.56 -6.33
N ALA A 82 -2.46 18.67 -7.02
CA ALA A 82 -2.19 17.95 -8.26
C ALA A 82 -2.17 16.42 -8.06
N GLU A 83 -1.66 15.93 -6.93
CA GLU A 83 -1.61 14.48 -6.64
C GLU A 83 -3.01 13.90 -6.44
N LEU A 84 -3.86 14.62 -5.71
CA LEU A 84 -5.27 14.24 -5.53
C LEU A 84 -6.06 14.31 -6.85
N SER A 85 -5.82 15.33 -7.68
CA SER A 85 -6.43 15.43 -9.00
C SER A 85 -5.98 14.30 -9.93
N ASN A 86 -4.71 13.90 -9.89
CA ASN A 86 -4.17 12.83 -10.73
C ASN A 86 -4.82 11.48 -10.41
N VAL A 87 -4.95 11.11 -9.12
CA VAL A 87 -5.58 9.83 -8.76
C VAL A 87 -7.05 9.77 -9.17
N ARG A 88 -7.78 10.90 -9.08
CA ARG A 88 -9.16 11.02 -9.60
C ARG A 88 -9.20 10.87 -11.12
N ALA A 89 -8.29 11.54 -11.83
CA ALA A 89 -8.23 11.47 -13.29
C ALA A 89 -7.91 10.06 -13.81
N SER A 90 -7.28 9.21 -12.99
CA SER A 90 -7.07 7.79 -13.27
C SER A 90 -8.30 6.90 -13.05
N GLY A 91 -9.44 7.47 -12.65
CA GLY A 91 -10.72 6.75 -12.55
C GLY A 91 -11.10 6.31 -11.13
N TYR A 92 -10.29 6.63 -10.11
CA TYR A 92 -10.64 6.33 -8.73
C TYR A 92 -11.75 7.27 -8.21
N SER A 93 -12.81 6.66 -7.68
CA SER A 93 -13.88 7.37 -6.98
C SER A 93 -13.39 7.96 -5.64
N ASP A 94 -14.11 8.95 -5.11
CA ASP A 94 -13.80 9.50 -3.79
C ASP A 94 -13.85 8.42 -2.68
N ALA A 95 -14.75 7.42 -2.81
CA ALA A 95 -14.82 6.30 -1.87
C ALA A 95 -13.54 5.44 -1.91
N GLN A 96 -13.03 5.12 -3.10
CA GLN A 96 -11.78 4.38 -3.24
C GLN A 96 -10.58 5.21 -2.76
N ILE A 97 -10.56 6.52 -3.01
CA ILE A 97 -9.49 7.40 -2.52
C ILE A 97 -9.48 7.42 -0.98
N VAL A 98 -10.66 7.49 -0.35
CA VAL A 98 -10.79 7.36 1.11
C VAL A 98 -10.27 5.99 1.57
N GLU A 99 -10.54 4.90 0.85
CA GLU A 99 -9.99 3.58 1.17
C GLU A 99 -8.45 3.54 1.04
N ILE A 100 -7.86 4.16 0.02
CA ILE A 100 -6.39 4.25 -0.13
C ILE A 100 -5.78 4.95 1.10
N ILE A 101 -6.37 6.07 1.52
CA ILE A 101 -5.90 6.84 2.69
C ILE A 101 -6.06 6.03 3.98
N ALA A 102 -7.21 5.36 4.14
CA ALA A 102 -7.46 4.51 5.29
C ALA A 102 -6.48 3.34 5.36
N LEU A 103 -6.16 2.72 4.22
CA LEU A 103 -5.17 1.66 4.13
C LEU A 103 -3.76 2.16 4.47
N CYS A 104 -3.40 3.39 4.05
CA CYS A 104 -2.13 4.00 4.48
C CYS A 104 -2.05 4.13 6.00
N ALA A 105 -3.15 4.53 6.66
CA ALA A 105 -3.20 4.65 8.12
C ALA A 105 -3.15 3.28 8.82
N GLU A 106 -3.87 2.29 8.29
CA GLU A 106 -3.85 0.90 8.79
C GLU A 106 -2.45 0.30 8.72
N VAL A 107 -1.80 0.40 7.55
CA VAL A 107 -0.44 -0.11 7.35
C VAL A 107 0.57 0.69 8.17
N PHE A 108 0.40 2.01 8.31
CA PHE A 108 1.25 2.79 9.21
C PHE A 108 1.17 2.29 10.66
N LEU A 109 -0.03 2.00 11.17
CA LEU A 109 -0.20 1.47 12.52
C LEU A 109 0.51 0.13 12.71
N THR A 110 0.35 -0.80 11.77
CA THR A 110 1.01 -2.12 11.86
C THR A 110 2.53 -2.01 11.70
N ASN A 111 3.00 -1.14 10.80
CA ASN A 111 4.42 -0.81 10.66
C ASN A 111 5.00 -0.24 11.95
N LEU A 112 4.30 0.72 12.57
CA LEU A 112 4.72 1.35 13.81
C LEU A 112 4.86 0.31 14.93
N LEU A 113 3.85 -0.55 15.10
CA LEU A 113 3.89 -1.62 16.10
C LEU A 113 5.05 -2.58 15.84
N ALA A 114 5.21 -3.07 14.61
CA ALA A 114 6.28 -4.01 14.27
C ALA A 114 7.67 -3.41 14.46
N ASN A 115 7.86 -2.14 14.11
CA ASN A 115 9.12 -1.43 14.30
C ASN A 115 9.43 -1.19 15.79
N VAL A 116 8.44 -0.74 16.58
CA VAL A 116 8.62 -0.48 18.03
C VAL A 116 8.98 -1.76 18.79
N PHE A 117 8.38 -2.89 18.41
CA PHE A 117 8.64 -4.18 19.04
C PHE A 117 9.75 -4.99 18.35
N GLU A 118 10.43 -4.42 17.35
CA GLU A 118 11.51 -5.07 16.58
C GLU A 118 11.13 -6.48 16.10
N ILE A 119 9.89 -6.65 15.63
CA ILE A 119 9.38 -7.94 15.16
C ILE A 119 10.23 -8.38 13.95
N LYS A 120 10.80 -9.57 14.03
CA LYS A 120 11.63 -10.15 12.96
C LYS A 120 10.77 -10.93 11.96
N PRO A 121 11.06 -10.87 10.65
CA PRO A 121 10.42 -11.74 9.68
C PRO A 121 10.65 -13.22 10.04
N ASP A 122 9.58 -13.99 10.19
CA ASP A 122 9.61 -15.43 10.50
C ASP A 122 9.02 -16.31 9.38
N PHE A 123 8.42 -15.70 8.35
CA PHE A 123 7.79 -16.36 7.19
C PHE A 123 8.76 -17.20 6.33
N LEU A 124 10.07 -17.01 6.45
CA LEU A 124 11.11 -17.80 5.77
C LEU A 124 11.34 -19.18 6.39
N LYS A 125 10.60 -19.54 7.44
CA LYS A 125 10.67 -20.87 8.09
C LYS A 125 9.53 -21.83 7.71
N MET A 126 8.65 -21.44 6.78
CA MET A 126 7.54 -22.27 6.30
C MET A 126 7.75 -22.74 4.87
#